data_AF-A0A1Y5FE20-F1
#
_entry.id   AF-A0A1Y5FE20-F1
#
_cell.length_a   1.000
_cell.length_b   1.000
_cell.length_c   1.000
_cell.angle_alpha   90.00
_cell.angle_beta   90.00
_cell.angle_gamma   90.00
#
_symmetry.space_group_name_H-M   'P 1'
#
loop_
_entity.id
_entity.type
_entity.pdbx_description
1 polymer ?
#
loop_
_entity_poly.entity_id
_entity_poly.type
_entity_poly.pdbx_seq_one_letter_code
_entity_poly.pdbx_strand_id
1 'polypeptide(L)'
;MQLIYVYIAQRNHSTINEVNMKNMMTFLCLAVLSTPTFAGSVQKVLYGKDDRQEVSSYPNEMFQKLAQSVAGRVSKYDLELEQGSESSNAILDSIRELRELYSSLGLSFDESSLTSTVSTDAVATPGSFYKYSAQTLGDRINACSEERFTKQPTLMSCTGFLVGKDLLVTAGHCMTSNFDCSGNKWVFGFTEGIDKIPSNSVYNCKEVVSQEQISLPFIGTTDYAVIRLDRPVTDRAPLKFRTSGKIRSKADVLVIGHPLGLPLKIADNATVRGTFGKTFNANLDTYGGNSGSPVFNARTGLVEGVLVQGAEDLDYQGSCTASRSENGKKEVIYKITRLKALQKLHKQGNL
;
A
#
# COMPACT_ATOMS: atom_id res chain seq x y z
N MET A 1 42.01 -61.34 -32.43
CA MET A 1 43.23 -60.55 -32.59
C MET A 1 43.13 -59.86 -33.94
N GLN A 2 43.05 -58.52 -33.93
CA GLN A 2 43.26 -57.59 -35.07
C GLN A 2 42.25 -57.67 -36.25
N LEU A 3 41.81 -56.61 -36.94
CA LEU A 3 42.11 -55.17 -36.99
C LEU A 3 41.12 -54.53 -38.01
N ILE A 4 40.90 -53.20 -37.88
CA ILE A 4 40.82 -52.18 -38.97
C ILE A 4 39.57 -52.18 -39.89
N TYR A 5 38.76 -51.11 -39.89
CA TYR A 5 38.89 -49.79 -40.55
C TYR A 5 38.59 -49.78 -42.08
N VAL A 6 37.48 -49.12 -42.44
CA VAL A 6 37.41 -47.97 -43.40
C VAL A 6 37.52 -48.22 -44.93
N TYR A 7 36.42 -47.80 -45.60
CA TYR A 7 36.30 -47.02 -46.86
C TYR A 7 36.22 -47.69 -48.25
N ILE A 8 35.60 -46.90 -49.15
CA ILE A 8 35.53 -46.94 -50.64
C ILE A 8 34.36 -47.80 -51.18
N ALA A 9 33.23 -47.22 -51.59
CA ALA A 9 32.94 -46.43 -52.80
C ALA A 9 32.90 -47.25 -54.10
N GLN A 10 31.76 -47.22 -54.82
CA GLN A 10 31.62 -46.85 -56.24
C GLN A 10 30.29 -47.37 -56.84
N ARG A 11 29.61 -46.46 -57.57
CA ARG A 11 29.03 -46.54 -58.94
C ARG A 11 28.34 -47.86 -59.36
N ASN A 12 27.26 -47.91 -60.15
CA ASN A 12 26.55 -46.99 -61.03
C ASN A 12 25.36 -47.79 -61.65
N HIS A 13 24.48 -47.08 -62.38
CA HIS A 13 23.53 -47.57 -63.39
C HIS A 13 22.30 -48.30 -62.83
N SER A 14 21.05 -48.12 -63.29
CA SER A 14 20.45 -47.48 -64.47
C SER A 14 18.93 -47.66 -64.28
N THR A 15 18.05 -46.69 -64.54
CA THR A 15 17.21 -46.55 -65.75
C THR A 15 16.08 -45.57 -65.35
N ILE A 16 16.05 -44.34 -65.89
CA ILE A 16 15.16 -43.87 -66.98
C ILE A 16 13.79 -44.56 -67.02
N ASN A 17 12.75 -43.83 -66.60
CA ASN A 17 11.45 -43.81 -67.26
C ASN A 17 10.99 -42.36 -67.34
N GLU A 18 10.88 -41.86 -68.57
CA GLU A 18 10.22 -40.61 -68.94
C GLU A 18 8.70 -40.76 -68.77
N VAL A 19 8.00 -39.68 -68.41
CA VAL A 19 6.88 -39.12 -69.19
C VAL A 19 6.39 -37.80 -68.54
N ASN A 20 6.29 -36.80 -69.43
CA ASN A 20 5.49 -35.57 -69.43
C ASN A 20 5.98 -34.27 -68.76
N MET A 21 6.64 -33.52 -69.64
CA MET A 21 6.80 -32.07 -69.73
C MET A 21 5.47 -31.29 -69.77
N LYS A 22 5.30 -30.32 -68.86
CA LYS A 22 4.74 -28.97 -69.12
C LYS A 22 4.70 -28.16 -67.83
N ASN A 23 5.73 -27.32 -67.64
CA ASN A 23 5.62 -25.89 -67.33
C ASN A 23 6.95 -25.39 -66.77
N MET A 24 7.72 -24.81 -67.68
CA MET A 24 8.88 -23.97 -67.41
C MET A 24 8.36 -22.60 -66.94
N MET A 25 8.58 -22.26 -65.67
CA MET A 25 8.65 -20.86 -65.24
C MET A 25 9.38 -20.73 -63.89
N THR A 26 10.61 -20.25 -64.00
CA THR A 26 11.23 -19.29 -63.06
C THR A 26 11.54 -19.78 -61.64
N PHE A 27 12.76 -20.28 -61.46
CA PHE A 27 13.46 -20.22 -60.17
C PHE A 27 13.74 -18.76 -59.82
N LEU A 28 12.97 -18.19 -58.89
CA LEU A 28 13.40 -17.04 -58.12
C LEU A 28 13.91 -17.56 -56.77
N CYS A 29 15.22 -17.51 -56.57
CA CYS A 29 15.85 -17.75 -55.28
C CYS A 29 15.29 -16.78 -54.23
N LEU A 30 14.31 -17.23 -53.44
CA LEU A 30 14.03 -16.62 -52.15
C LEU A 30 15.10 -17.11 -51.17
N ALA A 31 16.21 -16.37 -51.14
CA ALA A 31 17.05 -16.32 -49.97
C ALA A 31 16.15 -15.88 -48.80
N VAL A 32 15.87 -16.81 -47.89
CA VAL A 32 15.31 -16.46 -46.57
C VAL A 32 16.42 -15.72 -45.85
N LEU A 33 16.50 -14.42 -46.10
CA LEU A 33 17.10 -13.46 -45.20
C LEU A 33 16.27 -13.54 -43.94
N SER A 34 16.70 -14.36 -42.99
CA SER A 34 16.31 -14.22 -41.60
C SER A 34 16.83 -12.85 -41.16
N THR A 35 16.02 -11.82 -41.39
CA THR A 35 16.21 -10.52 -40.78
C THR A 35 16.29 -10.78 -39.28
N PRO A 36 17.35 -10.34 -38.57
CA PRO A 36 17.21 -10.18 -37.14
C PRO A 36 16.04 -9.21 -37.00
N THR A 37 14.91 -9.71 -36.49
CA THR A 37 13.90 -8.83 -35.94
C THR A 37 14.63 -8.08 -34.84
N PHE A 38 15.08 -6.86 -35.14
CA PHE A 38 15.31 -5.87 -34.12
C PHE A 38 13.97 -5.74 -33.43
N ALA A 39 13.82 -6.41 -32.30
CA ALA A 39 12.80 -6.11 -31.33
C ALA A 39 13.04 -4.66 -30.92
N GLY A 40 12.37 -3.75 -31.63
CA GLY A 40 12.28 -2.35 -31.27
C GLY A 40 11.74 -2.26 -29.86
N SER A 41 12.52 -1.57 -29.02
CA SER A 41 12.22 -1.13 -27.66
C SER A 41 11.67 -2.19 -26.70
N VAL A 42 12.55 -2.85 -25.95
CA VAL A 42 12.24 -3.07 -24.53
C VAL A 42 12.42 -1.73 -23.84
N GLN A 43 11.40 -0.88 -23.95
CA GLN A 43 11.38 0.36 -23.19
C GLN A 43 11.24 -0.01 -21.71
N LYS A 44 12.17 0.52 -20.93
CA LYS A 44 12.36 0.32 -19.49
C LYS A 44 11.08 0.73 -18.75
N VAL A 45 10.67 -0.08 -17.77
CA VAL A 45 9.30 -0.10 -17.26
C VAL A 45 9.29 0.08 -15.73
N LEU A 46 8.61 1.13 -15.24
CA LEU A 46 8.02 1.22 -13.91
C LEU A 46 6.64 0.55 -14.05
N TYR A 47 6.58 -0.78 -13.87
CA TYR A 47 5.52 -1.68 -14.36
C TYR A 47 4.54 -1.11 -15.43
N GLY A 48 5.03 -0.73 -16.61
CA GLY A 48 4.22 -0.17 -17.68
C GLY A 48 4.02 1.32 -17.46
N LYS A 49 2.76 1.76 -17.51
CA LYS A 49 2.31 3.10 -17.13
C LYS A 49 1.84 2.97 -15.69
N ASP A 50 2.36 3.81 -14.79
CA ASP A 50 1.91 3.93 -13.39
C ASP A 50 0.40 3.66 -13.30
N ASP A 51 0.01 2.58 -12.63
CA ASP A 51 -1.37 2.09 -12.59
C ASP A 51 -2.11 2.48 -11.31
N ARG A 52 -1.49 3.28 -10.45
CA ARG A 52 -2.09 3.82 -9.24
C ARG A 52 -3.36 4.60 -9.60
N GLN A 53 -4.42 4.34 -8.87
CA GLN A 53 -5.75 4.95 -9.07
C GLN A 53 -6.25 5.55 -7.76
N GLU A 54 -7.07 6.61 -7.89
CA GLU A 54 -7.85 7.11 -6.77
C GLU A 54 -8.88 6.06 -6.38
N VAL A 55 -9.10 5.89 -5.07
CA VAL A 55 -10.08 4.93 -4.54
C VAL A 55 -11.47 5.15 -5.15
N SER A 56 -11.91 6.40 -5.26
CA SER A 56 -13.22 6.78 -5.83
C SER A 56 -13.38 6.42 -7.31
N SER A 57 -12.26 6.36 -8.04
CA SER A 57 -12.22 6.04 -9.47
C SER A 57 -12.05 4.55 -9.77
N TYR A 58 -11.73 3.75 -8.74
CA TYR A 58 -11.37 2.34 -8.94
C TYR A 58 -12.59 1.49 -9.32
N PRO A 59 -12.59 0.75 -10.45
CA PRO A 59 -13.82 0.12 -10.98
C PRO A 59 -14.50 -0.90 -10.07
N ASN A 60 -13.77 -1.54 -9.15
CA ASN A 60 -14.30 -2.60 -8.31
C ASN A 60 -14.69 -2.08 -6.91
N GLU A 61 -16.01 -1.94 -6.68
CA GLU A 61 -16.57 -1.46 -5.42
C GLU A 61 -16.15 -2.27 -4.18
N MET A 62 -15.84 -3.57 -4.34
CA MET A 62 -15.35 -4.38 -3.23
C MET A 62 -14.08 -3.77 -2.65
N PHE A 63 -13.14 -3.38 -3.52
CA PHE A 63 -11.87 -2.81 -3.10
C PHE A 63 -12.01 -1.35 -2.64
N GLN A 64 -12.98 -0.59 -3.16
CA GLN A 64 -13.33 0.71 -2.58
C GLN A 64 -13.80 0.57 -1.13
N LYS A 65 -14.64 -0.43 -0.83
CA LYS A 65 -15.12 -0.72 0.53
C LYS A 65 -13.99 -1.20 1.43
N LEU A 66 -13.12 -2.10 0.95
CA LEU A 66 -11.97 -2.59 1.71
C LEU A 66 -10.95 -1.46 1.99
N ALA A 67 -10.79 -0.50 1.07
CA ALA A 67 -9.92 0.66 1.24
C ALA A 67 -10.30 1.52 2.46
N GLN A 68 -11.57 1.55 2.86
CA GLN A 68 -12.00 2.28 4.06
C GLN A 68 -11.27 1.80 5.32
N SER A 69 -10.89 0.52 5.37
CA SER A 69 -10.22 -0.11 6.52
C SER A 69 -8.70 -0.04 6.43
N VAL A 70 -8.16 0.77 5.53
CA VAL A 70 -6.74 1.09 5.40
C VAL A 70 -6.49 2.51 5.94
N ALA A 71 -5.49 2.65 6.79
CA ALA A 71 -5.10 3.90 7.43
C ALA A 71 -3.68 4.31 7.06
N GLY A 72 -3.44 5.62 7.05
CA GLY A 72 -2.12 6.21 6.99
C GLY A 72 -1.60 6.56 8.38
N ARG A 73 -0.29 6.40 8.59
CA ARG A 73 0.41 6.86 9.78
C ARG A 73 0.93 8.28 9.55
N VAL A 74 0.59 9.20 10.44
CA VAL A 74 1.02 10.61 10.38
C VAL A 74 1.62 11.02 11.72
N SER A 75 2.62 11.91 11.68
CA SER A 75 3.15 12.53 12.90
C SER A 75 2.05 13.33 13.59
N LYS A 76 1.96 13.25 14.92
CA LYS A 76 0.99 14.07 15.66
C LYS A 76 1.24 15.58 15.52
N TYR A 77 2.46 15.97 15.15
CA TYR A 77 2.86 17.38 14.99
C TYR A 77 2.44 17.96 13.63
N ASP A 78 2.07 17.11 12.68
CA ASP A 78 1.57 17.55 11.37
C ASP A 78 0.05 17.75 11.37
N LEU A 79 -0.60 17.58 12.54
CA LEU A 79 -2.03 17.68 12.73
C LEU A 79 -2.36 18.74 13.79
N GLU A 80 -3.18 19.70 13.42
CA GLU A 80 -3.69 20.75 14.31
C GLU A 80 -5.19 20.54 14.53
N LEU A 81 -5.60 20.32 15.79
CA LEU A 81 -7.02 20.12 16.11
C LEU A 81 -7.77 21.46 16.05
N GLU A 82 -8.74 21.55 15.17
CA GLU A 82 -9.70 22.64 15.10
C GLU A 82 -11.04 22.16 15.68
N GLN A 83 -11.51 22.81 16.75
CA GLN A 83 -12.83 22.54 17.32
C GLN A 83 -13.92 22.98 16.32
N GLY A 84 -14.96 22.16 16.17
CA GLY A 84 -16.12 22.54 15.36
C GLY A 84 -16.86 23.72 15.99
N SER A 85 -17.36 24.65 15.16
CA SER A 85 -18.11 25.83 15.63
C SER A 85 -19.34 25.45 16.48
N GLU A 86 -19.95 24.28 16.24
CA GLU A 86 -21.08 23.76 17.01
C GLU A 86 -20.69 23.35 18.44
N SER A 87 -19.53 22.73 18.65
CA SER A 87 -19.05 22.36 19.99
C SER A 87 -18.76 23.58 20.86
N SER A 88 -18.22 24.65 20.26
CA SER A 88 -18.03 25.94 20.96
C SER A 88 -19.37 26.56 21.36
N ASN A 89 -20.38 26.51 20.49
CA ASN A 89 -21.72 27.01 20.81
C ASN A 89 -22.43 26.17 21.88
N ALA A 90 -22.30 24.84 21.85
CA ALA A 90 -22.89 23.95 22.86
C ALA A 90 -22.27 24.13 24.26
N ILE A 91 -20.95 24.39 24.33
CA ILE A 91 -20.26 24.75 25.58
C ILE A 91 -20.79 26.09 26.11
N LEU A 92 -20.94 27.10 25.24
CA LEU A 92 -21.48 28.40 25.62
C LEU A 92 -22.95 28.32 26.07
N ASP A 93 -23.76 27.47 25.42
CA ASP A 93 -25.14 27.21 25.81
C ASP A 93 -25.22 26.52 27.18
N SER A 94 -24.37 25.52 27.43
CA SER A 94 -24.31 24.83 28.72
C SER A 94 -23.86 25.77 29.85
N ILE A 95 -22.92 26.67 29.58
CA ILE A 95 -22.49 27.71 30.53
C ILE A 95 -23.64 28.69 30.81
N ARG A 96 -24.42 29.07 29.79
CA ARG A 96 -25.60 29.91 29.95
C ARG A 96 -26.66 29.24 30.82
N GLU A 97 -26.99 27.98 30.57
CA GLU A 97 -27.95 27.21 31.38
C GLU A 97 -27.51 27.09 32.84
N LEU A 98 -26.22 26.83 33.09
CA LEU A 98 -25.67 26.78 34.45
C LEU A 98 -25.76 28.15 35.17
N ARG A 99 -25.49 29.26 34.46
CA ARG A 99 -25.65 30.61 35.02
C ARG A 99 -27.11 30.90 35.40
N GLU A 100 -28.05 30.54 34.53
CA GLU A 100 -29.49 30.70 34.79
C GLU A 100 -29.92 29.88 36.02
N LEU A 101 -29.43 28.65 36.15
CA LEU A 101 -29.69 27.81 37.32
C LEU A 101 -29.15 28.44 38.62
N TYR A 102 -27.88 28.88 38.64
CA TYR A 102 -27.29 29.54 39.81
C TYR A 102 -28.04 30.81 40.21
N SER A 103 -28.43 31.62 39.22
CA SER A 103 -29.24 32.82 39.44
C SER A 103 -30.61 32.48 40.04
N SER A 104 -31.27 31.42 39.55
CA SER A 104 -32.56 30.97 40.08
C SER A 104 -32.48 30.48 41.53
N LEU A 105 -31.32 29.97 41.94
CA LEU A 105 -31.04 29.52 43.30
C LEU A 105 -30.54 30.65 44.21
N GLY A 106 -30.41 31.89 43.71
CA GLY A 106 -29.88 33.02 44.47
C GLY A 106 -28.38 32.91 44.80
N LEU A 107 -27.65 32.06 44.07
CA LEU A 107 -26.23 31.83 44.27
C LEU A 107 -25.41 32.67 43.28
N SER A 108 -24.25 33.16 43.73
CA SER A 108 -23.28 33.82 42.84
C SER A 108 -22.51 32.77 42.05
N PHE A 109 -22.46 32.92 40.72
CA PHE A 109 -21.65 32.08 39.84
C PHE A 109 -20.21 32.62 39.76
N ASP A 110 -19.23 31.82 40.18
CA ASP A 110 -17.81 32.19 40.14
C ASP A 110 -17.19 31.81 38.79
N GLU A 111 -17.03 32.82 37.94
CA GLU A 111 -16.45 32.74 36.59
C GLU A 111 -14.98 32.28 36.59
N SER A 112 -14.26 32.39 37.71
CA SER A 112 -12.86 31.97 37.79
C SER A 112 -12.70 30.46 37.59
N SER A 113 -13.74 29.68 37.90
CA SER A 113 -13.78 28.23 37.70
C SER A 113 -13.78 27.81 36.22
N LEU A 114 -14.39 28.60 35.33
CA LEU A 114 -14.47 28.31 33.89
C LEU A 114 -13.12 28.38 33.18
N THR A 115 -12.16 29.14 33.72
CA THR A 115 -10.82 29.31 33.12
C THR A 115 -9.89 28.11 33.36
N SER A 116 -10.21 27.25 34.33
CA SER A 116 -9.34 26.14 34.75
C SER A 116 -9.50 24.83 33.95
N THR A 117 -10.49 24.75 33.04
CA THR A 117 -10.83 23.49 32.33
C THR A 117 -10.31 23.44 30.89
N VAL A 118 -9.66 24.50 30.39
CA VAL A 118 -9.00 24.43 29.07
C VAL A 118 -7.61 23.83 29.26
N SER A 119 -7.58 22.52 29.48
CA SER A 119 -6.35 21.75 29.34
C SER A 119 -5.80 21.98 27.93
N THR A 120 -4.50 22.26 27.82
CA THR A 120 -3.77 22.53 26.58
C THR A 120 -3.72 21.34 25.61
N ASP A 121 -4.25 20.19 26.02
CA ASP A 121 -4.48 19.06 25.14
C ASP A 121 -5.91 19.13 24.60
N ALA A 122 -6.09 19.83 23.48
CA ALA A 122 -7.38 19.90 22.81
C ALA A 122 -7.90 18.47 22.53
N VAL A 123 -9.02 18.11 23.17
CA VAL A 123 -9.66 16.80 23.01
C VAL A 123 -10.61 16.86 21.81
N ALA A 124 -10.54 15.86 20.92
CA ALA A 124 -11.45 15.73 19.80
C ALA A 124 -12.90 15.60 20.30
N THR A 125 -13.80 16.46 19.82
CA THR A 125 -15.24 16.42 20.11
C THR A 125 -16.01 16.01 18.85
N PRO A 126 -17.27 15.52 18.97
CA PRO A 126 -18.11 15.29 17.79
C PRO A 126 -18.18 16.55 16.92
N GLY A 127 -17.90 16.41 15.62
CA GLY A 127 -17.87 17.55 14.70
C GLY A 127 -16.55 18.35 14.67
N SER A 128 -15.52 17.96 15.43
CA SER A 128 -14.19 18.56 15.32
C SER A 128 -13.39 17.95 14.15
N PHE A 129 -12.43 18.71 13.63
CA PHE A 129 -11.59 18.30 12.50
C PHE A 129 -10.12 18.60 12.79
N TYR A 130 -9.22 17.83 12.19
CA TYR A 130 -7.81 18.17 12.12
C TYR A 130 -7.51 18.89 10.82
N LYS A 131 -6.85 20.04 10.93
CA LYS A 131 -6.12 20.67 9.82
C LYS A 131 -4.73 20.05 9.73
N TYR A 132 -4.14 20.12 8.55
CA TYR A 132 -2.77 19.73 8.32
C TYR A 132 -2.11 20.69 7.32
N SER A 133 -0.79 20.77 7.38
CA SER A 133 0.02 21.45 6.38
C SER A 133 0.97 20.43 5.77
N ALA A 134 0.92 20.25 4.46
CA ALA A 134 1.75 19.31 3.75
C ALA A 134 2.20 19.89 2.42
N GLN A 135 3.45 19.60 2.03
CA GLN A 135 3.93 19.89 0.68
C GLN A 135 3.19 19.04 -0.34
N THR A 136 2.99 19.60 -1.54
CA THR A 136 2.55 18.80 -2.67
C THR A 136 3.62 17.77 -3.03
N LEU A 137 3.24 16.66 -3.66
CA LEU A 137 4.23 15.67 -4.12
C LEU A 137 5.26 16.31 -5.06
N GLY A 138 4.80 17.18 -5.96
CA GLY A 138 5.63 17.90 -6.92
C GLY A 138 6.75 18.68 -6.24
N ASP A 139 6.41 19.44 -5.21
CA ASP A 139 7.38 20.22 -4.44
C ASP A 139 8.31 19.30 -3.63
N ARG A 140 7.75 18.28 -2.98
CA ARG A 140 8.50 17.37 -2.10
C ARG A 140 9.60 16.62 -2.83
N ILE A 141 9.35 16.18 -4.07
CA ILE A 141 10.33 15.39 -4.84
C ILE A 141 11.01 16.19 -5.96
N ASN A 142 10.67 17.47 -6.16
CA ASN A 142 11.04 18.23 -7.36
C ASN A 142 10.67 17.45 -8.64
N ALA A 143 9.38 17.13 -8.78
CA ALA A 143 8.91 16.16 -9.74
C ALA A 143 9.10 16.60 -11.20
N CYS A 144 9.39 15.65 -12.08
CA CYS A 144 9.31 15.86 -13.52
C CYS A 144 7.86 16.10 -13.95
N SER A 145 7.66 16.80 -15.07
CA SER A 145 6.32 17.22 -15.54
C SER A 145 5.35 16.07 -15.83
N GLU A 146 5.88 14.87 -16.12
CA GLU A 146 5.11 13.66 -16.41
C GLU A 146 4.71 12.88 -15.15
N GLU A 147 5.22 13.25 -13.96
CA GLU A 147 4.86 12.57 -12.73
C GLU A 147 3.39 12.82 -12.37
N ARG A 148 2.74 11.74 -11.95
CA ARG A 148 1.33 11.77 -11.55
C ARG A 148 1.19 12.27 -10.11
N PHE A 149 0.01 12.78 -9.78
CA PHE A 149 -0.36 13.23 -8.43
C PHE A 149 0.49 14.37 -7.86
N THR A 150 1.25 15.09 -8.69
CA THR A 150 2.18 16.15 -8.27
C THR A 150 1.53 17.28 -7.48
N LYS A 151 0.23 17.52 -7.67
CA LYS A 151 -0.52 18.56 -6.94
C LYS A 151 -1.11 18.09 -5.61
N GLN A 152 -1.05 16.81 -5.30
CA GLN A 152 -1.67 16.26 -4.10
C GLN A 152 -0.74 16.38 -2.89
N PRO A 153 -1.30 16.58 -1.67
CA PRO A 153 -0.51 16.70 -0.46
C PRO A 153 0.18 15.37 -0.09
N THR A 154 1.34 15.44 0.54
CA THR A 154 2.07 14.27 1.03
C THR A 154 2.17 14.28 2.55
N LEU A 155 1.20 13.64 3.20
CA LEU A 155 1.03 13.70 4.66
C LEU A 155 1.45 12.40 5.38
N MET A 156 1.27 11.26 4.74
CA MET A 156 1.45 9.96 5.40
C MET A 156 2.91 9.49 5.34
N SER A 157 3.34 8.74 6.36
CA SER A 157 4.70 8.18 6.47
C SER A 157 4.74 6.66 6.35
N CYS A 158 3.64 5.98 6.70
CA CYS A 158 3.43 4.54 6.57
C CYS A 158 1.94 4.26 6.33
N THR A 159 1.62 3.01 6.04
CA THR A 159 0.27 2.49 5.90
C THR A 159 0.02 1.37 6.92
N GLY A 160 -1.23 1.14 7.28
CA GLY A 160 -1.64 -0.03 8.04
C GLY A 160 -3.13 -0.29 7.86
N PHE A 161 -3.64 -1.38 8.43
CA PHE A 161 -5.01 -1.81 8.16
C PHE A 161 -5.68 -2.49 9.35
N LEU A 162 -6.99 -2.25 9.47
CA LEU A 162 -7.82 -2.75 10.55
C LEU A 162 -8.07 -4.25 10.40
N VAL A 163 -7.83 -5.03 11.45
CA VAL A 163 -8.04 -6.50 11.48
C VAL A 163 -8.94 -6.97 12.62
N GLY A 164 -9.28 -6.07 13.53
CA GLY A 164 -10.28 -6.25 14.57
C GLY A 164 -10.93 -4.93 14.96
N LYS A 165 -11.76 -4.90 16.01
CA LYS A 165 -12.46 -3.66 16.42
C LYS A 165 -11.53 -2.49 16.73
N ASP A 166 -10.38 -2.76 17.33
CA ASP A 166 -9.39 -1.75 17.74
C ASP A 166 -7.96 -2.19 17.40
N LEU A 167 -7.80 -3.18 16.52
CA LEU A 167 -6.50 -3.77 16.18
C LEU A 167 -6.12 -3.45 14.74
N LEU A 168 -4.90 -2.90 14.58
CA LEU A 168 -4.35 -2.51 13.30
C LEU A 168 -3.03 -3.23 13.05
N VAL A 169 -2.82 -3.71 11.81
CA VAL A 169 -1.58 -4.34 11.35
C VAL A 169 -0.82 -3.38 10.45
N THR A 170 0.50 -3.32 10.62
CA THR A 170 1.42 -2.54 9.78
C THR A 170 2.78 -3.25 9.71
N ALA A 171 3.78 -2.64 9.04
CA ALA A 171 5.16 -3.12 9.06
C ALA A 171 5.81 -2.83 10.42
N GLY A 172 6.70 -3.71 10.86
CA GLY A 172 7.41 -3.57 12.14
C GLY A 172 8.33 -2.36 12.15
N HIS A 173 8.95 -2.02 11.02
CA HIS A 173 9.77 -0.82 10.88
C HIS A 173 8.97 0.50 10.94
N CYS A 174 7.63 0.44 10.83
CA CYS A 174 6.76 1.59 11.08
C CYS A 174 6.42 1.76 12.56
N MET A 175 6.73 0.81 13.43
CA MET A 175 6.37 0.85 14.86
C MET A 175 7.52 0.28 15.72
N THR A 176 8.71 0.83 15.58
CA THR A 176 9.94 0.28 16.21
C THR A 176 9.99 0.47 17.72
N SER A 177 9.22 1.43 18.25
CA SER A 177 9.27 1.81 19.66
C SER A 177 7.95 2.35 20.19
N ASN A 178 7.84 2.47 21.51
CA ASN A 178 6.74 3.19 22.16
C ASN A 178 6.74 4.70 21.80
N PHE A 179 7.89 5.25 21.39
CA PHE A 179 7.96 6.61 20.88
C PHE A 179 7.22 6.75 19.55
N ASP A 180 7.34 5.77 18.64
CA ASP A 180 6.56 5.75 17.41
C ASP A 180 5.06 5.68 17.69
N CYS A 181 4.65 4.87 18.67
CA CYS A 181 3.24 4.75 19.08
C CYS A 181 2.68 6.06 19.65
N SER A 182 3.39 6.71 20.57
CA SER A 182 2.95 7.97 21.19
C SER A 182 3.17 9.22 20.32
N GLY A 183 4.06 9.14 19.33
CA GLY A 183 4.41 10.23 18.43
C GLY A 183 3.57 10.30 17.16
N ASN A 184 2.85 9.23 16.81
CA ASN A 184 2.08 9.15 15.57
C ASN A 184 0.60 8.89 15.83
N LYS A 185 -0.23 9.30 14.86
CA LYS A 185 -1.65 8.99 14.77
C LYS A 185 -1.93 8.15 13.52
N TRP A 186 -3.04 7.43 13.55
CA TRP A 186 -3.54 6.62 12.45
C TRP A 186 -4.81 7.24 11.89
N VAL A 187 -4.77 7.59 10.61
CA VAL A 187 -5.84 8.31 9.93
C VAL A 187 -6.47 7.41 8.89
N PHE A 188 -7.76 7.13 9.05
CA PHE A 188 -8.54 6.51 8.00
C PHE A 188 -9.18 7.57 7.09
N GLY A 189 -9.51 7.20 5.86
CA GLY A 189 -10.30 8.05 4.94
C GLY A 189 -9.56 9.22 4.31
N PHE A 190 -8.22 9.31 4.46
CA PHE A 190 -7.43 10.33 3.76
C PHE A 190 -7.30 9.99 2.27
N THR A 191 -8.22 10.54 1.47
CA THR A 191 -8.37 10.33 0.03
C THR A 191 -8.24 11.67 -0.72
N GLU A 192 -8.21 11.65 -2.06
CA GLU A 192 -8.06 12.87 -2.85
C GLU A 192 -9.15 13.90 -2.50
N GLY A 193 -8.75 15.16 -2.34
CA GLY A 193 -9.66 16.28 -2.10
C GLY A 193 -10.04 16.51 -0.63
N ILE A 194 -9.59 15.65 0.30
CA ILE A 194 -9.73 15.92 1.74
C ILE A 194 -8.79 17.06 2.12
N ASP A 195 -9.32 18.13 2.69
CA ASP A 195 -8.58 19.31 3.19
C ASP A 195 -8.59 19.39 4.73
N LYS A 196 -9.64 18.86 5.35
CA LYS A 196 -9.80 18.69 6.80
C LYS A 196 -10.14 17.25 7.13
N ILE A 197 -9.45 16.68 8.11
CA ILE A 197 -9.62 15.28 8.49
C ILE A 197 -10.63 15.22 9.66
N PRO A 198 -11.75 14.51 9.52
CA PRO A 198 -12.69 14.32 10.63
C PRO A 198 -11.99 13.71 11.85
N SER A 199 -12.15 14.29 13.03
CA SER A 199 -11.42 13.85 14.22
C SER A 199 -11.76 12.40 14.62
N ASN A 200 -12.99 11.96 14.33
CA ASN A 200 -13.42 10.58 14.53
C ASN A 200 -12.64 9.57 13.67
N SER A 201 -12.02 10.02 12.56
CA SER A 201 -11.18 9.21 11.67
C SER A 201 -9.71 9.18 12.08
N VAL A 202 -9.34 9.89 13.16
CA VAL A 202 -7.95 9.99 13.67
C VAL A 202 -7.80 9.24 14.99
N TYR A 203 -6.96 8.22 15.02
CA TYR A 203 -6.78 7.33 16.16
C TYR A 203 -5.38 7.45 16.75
N ASN A 204 -5.28 7.47 18.08
CA ASN A 204 -3.98 7.33 18.73
C ASN A 204 -3.61 5.85 18.82
N CYS A 205 -2.31 5.55 18.88
CA CYS A 205 -1.84 4.22 19.25
C CYS A 205 -1.84 4.11 20.78
N LYS A 206 -2.58 3.12 21.30
CA LYS A 206 -2.67 2.82 22.73
C LYS A 206 -1.50 1.95 23.20
N GLU A 207 -1.19 0.93 22.42
CA GLU A 207 -0.08 0.01 22.71
C GLU A 207 0.39 -0.72 21.44
N VAL A 208 1.66 -1.11 21.43
CA VAL A 208 2.21 -2.08 20.47
C VAL A 208 1.99 -3.48 21.04
N VAL A 209 0.98 -4.19 20.54
CA VAL A 209 0.60 -5.54 21.02
C VAL A 209 1.67 -6.57 20.68
N SER A 210 2.28 -6.46 19.51
CA SER A 210 3.39 -7.31 19.07
C SER A 210 4.14 -6.63 17.94
N GLN A 211 5.46 -6.72 17.94
CA GLN A 211 6.30 -6.24 16.86
C GLN A 211 7.50 -7.17 16.67
N GLU A 212 7.85 -7.43 15.41
CA GLU A 212 9.10 -8.07 15.04
C GLU A 212 9.63 -7.38 13.77
N GLN A 213 10.90 -6.97 13.79
CA GLN A 213 11.61 -6.45 12.62
C GLN A 213 13.01 -7.06 12.58
N ILE A 214 13.16 -8.10 11.78
CA ILE A 214 14.38 -8.88 11.63
C ILE A 214 14.57 -9.20 10.15
N SER A 215 15.68 -8.75 9.57
CA SER A 215 16.11 -9.15 8.24
C SER A 215 17.42 -9.92 8.34
N LEU A 216 17.37 -11.22 8.04
CA LEU A 216 18.53 -12.10 8.10
C LEU A 216 18.81 -12.70 6.72
N PRO A 217 20.07 -12.72 6.27
CA PRO A 217 20.46 -13.45 5.07
C PRO A 217 19.98 -14.90 5.15
N PHE A 218 19.41 -15.41 4.05
CA PHE A 218 18.91 -16.80 3.89
C PHE A 218 17.69 -17.23 4.72
N ILE A 219 17.46 -16.64 5.90
CA ILE A 219 16.31 -16.95 6.79
C ILE A 219 15.06 -16.14 6.39
N GLY A 220 15.28 -15.00 5.73
CA GLY A 220 14.23 -14.14 5.20
C GLY A 220 13.75 -13.07 6.18
N THR A 221 13.02 -12.11 5.65
CA THR A 221 12.52 -10.94 6.39
C THR A 221 11.33 -11.29 7.26
N THR A 222 11.36 -10.83 8.51
CA THR A 222 10.20 -10.76 9.42
C THR A 222 10.00 -9.31 9.77
N ASP A 223 8.88 -8.73 9.37
CA ASP A 223 8.66 -7.31 9.55
C ASP A 223 7.15 -7.06 9.70
N TYR A 224 6.68 -6.93 10.93
CA TYR A 224 5.28 -6.65 11.22
C TYR A 224 5.13 -5.98 12.57
N ALA A 225 4.03 -5.24 12.72
CA ALA A 225 3.51 -4.83 14.02
C ALA A 225 2.00 -5.05 14.05
N VAL A 226 1.50 -5.44 15.22
CA VAL A 226 0.09 -5.38 15.60
C VAL A 226 -0.01 -4.34 16.70
N ILE A 227 -0.85 -3.33 16.50
CA ILE A 227 -1.05 -2.25 17.46
C ILE A 227 -2.52 -2.21 17.88
N ARG A 228 -2.75 -1.68 19.07
CA ARG A 228 -4.09 -1.36 19.54
C ARG A 228 -4.34 0.13 19.41
N LEU A 229 -5.48 0.49 18.84
CA LEU A 229 -5.97 1.87 18.79
C LEU A 229 -6.55 2.27 20.16
N ASP A 230 -6.59 3.56 20.43
CA ASP A 230 -7.13 4.13 21.68
C ASP A 230 -8.63 3.87 21.90
N ARG A 231 -9.36 3.59 20.82
CA ARG A 231 -10.79 3.27 20.84
C ARG A 231 -11.18 2.36 19.67
N PRO A 232 -12.34 1.67 19.76
CA PRO A 232 -12.86 0.89 18.65
C PRO A 232 -13.20 1.75 17.42
N VAL A 233 -12.97 1.17 16.25
CA VAL A 233 -13.47 1.65 14.96
C VAL A 233 -14.86 1.05 14.73
N THR A 234 -15.87 1.90 14.58
CA THR A 234 -17.28 1.49 14.58
C THR A 234 -17.99 1.71 13.24
N ASP A 235 -17.38 2.46 12.33
CA ASP A 235 -17.96 2.92 11.06
C ASP A 235 -17.50 2.12 9.84
N ARG A 236 -16.60 1.14 10.04
CA ARG A 236 -16.07 0.27 8.97
C ARG A 236 -15.76 -1.13 9.49
N ALA A 237 -15.79 -2.11 8.59
CA ALA A 237 -15.55 -3.50 8.93
C ALA A 237 -14.05 -3.83 8.88
N PRO A 238 -13.49 -4.56 9.87
CA PRO A 238 -12.13 -5.06 9.79
C PRO A 238 -11.88 -5.94 8.56
N LEU A 239 -10.67 -5.90 8.02
CA LEU A 239 -10.27 -6.68 6.85
C LEU A 239 -10.19 -8.17 7.18
N LYS A 240 -10.76 -8.98 6.29
CA LYS A 240 -10.55 -10.43 6.32
C LYS A 240 -9.19 -10.77 5.72
N PHE A 241 -8.53 -11.77 6.29
CA PHE A 241 -7.20 -12.20 5.85
C PHE A 241 -7.11 -13.71 5.75
N ARG A 242 -6.09 -14.18 5.02
CA ARG A 242 -5.80 -15.61 4.92
C ARG A 242 -5.39 -16.18 6.29
N THR A 243 -6.14 -17.17 6.77
CA THR A 243 -5.89 -17.84 8.05
C THR A 243 -5.10 -19.15 7.91
N SER A 244 -5.04 -19.72 6.70
CA SER A 244 -4.32 -20.97 6.44
C SER A 244 -3.84 -21.10 4.99
N GLY A 245 -2.96 -22.06 4.75
CA GLY A 245 -2.39 -22.32 3.43
C GLY A 245 -1.36 -21.28 2.99
N LYS A 246 -1.13 -21.21 1.68
CA LYS A 246 -0.15 -20.32 1.05
C LYS A 246 -0.79 -19.66 -0.17
N ILE A 247 -0.43 -18.41 -0.44
CA ILE A 247 -0.73 -17.79 -1.73
C ILE A 247 -0.02 -18.56 -2.85
N ARG A 248 -0.69 -18.70 -3.99
CA ARG A 248 -0.14 -19.40 -5.17
C ARG A 248 0.78 -18.47 -5.95
N SER A 249 1.86 -19.00 -6.52
CA SER A 249 2.63 -18.27 -7.54
C SER A 249 1.71 -17.86 -8.69
N LYS A 250 1.98 -16.69 -9.29
CA LYS A 250 1.15 -16.07 -10.34
C LYS A 250 -0.29 -15.77 -9.91
N ALA A 251 -0.62 -15.77 -8.63
CA ALA A 251 -1.90 -15.24 -8.17
C ALA A 251 -1.95 -13.73 -8.42
N ASP A 252 -3.10 -13.25 -8.87
CA ASP A 252 -3.37 -11.83 -9.06
C ASP A 252 -3.53 -11.17 -7.69
N VAL A 253 -2.80 -10.08 -7.49
CA VAL A 253 -2.78 -9.32 -6.24
C VAL A 253 -2.87 -7.83 -6.53
N LEU A 254 -3.29 -7.07 -5.52
CA LEU A 254 -3.27 -5.61 -5.55
C LEU A 254 -2.88 -5.09 -4.16
N VAL A 255 -2.50 -3.82 -4.11
CA VAL A 255 -2.14 -3.13 -2.86
C VAL A 255 -2.98 -1.88 -2.72
N ILE A 256 -3.33 -1.56 -1.47
CA ILE A 256 -4.01 -0.33 -1.11
C ILE A 256 -3.19 0.37 -0.03
N GLY A 257 -2.78 1.61 -0.27
CA GLY A 257 -1.91 2.31 0.68
C GLY A 257 -1.58 3.74 0.30
N HIS A 258 -0.62 4.32 1.02
CA HIS A 258 -0.20 5.72 0.91
C HIS A 258 1.21 5.86 0.28
N PRO A 259 1.37 5.62 -1.04
CA PRO A 259 2.65 5.77 -1.72
C PRO A 259 3.14 7.22 -1.62
N LEU A 260 4.41 7.42 -1.25
CA LEU A 260 5.06 8.71 -1.03
C LEU A 260 4.31 9.65 -0.07
N GLY A 261 3.44 9.09 0.77
CA GLY A 261 2.58 9.85 1.68
C GLY A 261 1.35 10.49 1.04
N LEU A 262 1.07 10.18 -0.22
CA LEU A 262 -0.11 10.63 -0.95
C LEU A 262 -1.42 10.21 -0.25
N PRO A 263 -2.55 10.81 -0.65
CA PRO A 263 -3.87 10.23 -0.37
C PRO A 263 -3.95 8.77 -0.82
N LEU A 264 -4.85 8.02 -0.21
CA LEU A 264 -4.93 6.56 -0.39
C LEU A 264 -5.10 6.18 -1.87
N LYS A 265 -4.27 5.25 -2.35
CA LYS A 265 -4.29 4.73 -3.72
C LYS A 265 -4.55 3.24 -3.75
N ILE A 266 -5.10 2.79 -4.86
CA ILE A 266 -5.18 1.38 -5.24
C ILE A 266 -4.24 1.18 -6.43
N ALA A 267 -3.36 0.19 -6.34
CA ALA A 267 -2.51 -0.27 -7.44
C ALA A 267 -2.75 -1.75 -7.67
N ASP A 268 -3.22 -2.12 -8.87
CA ASP A 268 -3.59 -3.48 -9.24
C ASP A 268 -2.65 -4.07 -10.29
N ASN A 269 -3.15 -4.87 -11.25
CA ASN A 269 -2.38 -5.55 -12.31
C ASN A 269 -1.10 -6.29 -11.89
N ALA A 270 -0.98 -6.62 -10.62
CA ALA A 270 0.19 -7.28 -10.07
C ALA A 270 -0.05 -8.77 -9.89
N THR A 271 1.05 -9.52 -9.94
CA THR A 271 1.04 -10.97 -9.78
C THR A 271 2.16 -11.40 -8.85
N VAL A 272 1.92 -12.47 -8.10
CA VAL A 272 2.96 -13.09 -7.28
C VAL A 272 4.07 -13.65 -8.19
N ARG A 273 5.29 -13.14 -8.03
CA ARG A 273 6.47 -13.57 -8.80
C ARG A 273 7.19 -14.77 -8.17
N GLY A 274 7.14 -14.88 -6.84
CA GLY A 274 7.79 -15.97 -6.11
C GLY A 274 7.40 -16.00 -4.65
N THR A 275 7.61 -17.14 -3.99
CA THR A 275 7.32 -17.32 -2.56
C THR A 275 8.49 -18.04 -1.90
N PHE A 276 9.03 -17.48 -0.83
CA PHE A 276 10.12 -18.08 -0.06
C PHE A 276 9.93 -17.86 1.43
N GLY A 277 10.19 -18.87 2.26
CA GLY A 277 10.10 -18.75 3.72
C GLY A 277 8.84 -18.03 4.22
N LYS A 278 9.05 -16.89 4.91
CA LYS A 278 8.00 -16.05 5.49
C LYS A 278 7.44 -14.98 4.54
N THR A 279 8.01 -14.79 3.37
CA THR A 279 7.66 -13.71 2.45
C THR A 279 7.24 -14.22 1.06
N PHE A 280 6.64 -13.36 0.25
CA PHE A 280 6.50 -13.56 -1.17
C PHE A 280 6.81 -12.25 -1.90
N ASN A 281 7.13 -12.34 -3.19
CA ASN A 281 7.38 -11.19 -4.04
C ASN A 281 6.25 -11.01 -5.05
N ALA A 282 5.98 -9.77 -5.40
CA ALA A 282 5.04 -9.39 -6.44
C ALA A 282 5.59 -8.18 -7.22
N ASN A 283 5.00 -7.88 -8.38
CA ASN A 283 5.33 -6.69 -9.17
C ASN A 283 4.32 -5.57 -8.90
N LEU A 284 4.22 -5.13 -7.64
CA LEU A 284 3.29 -4.07 -7.25
C LEU A 284 3.89 -2.69 -7.57
N ASP A 285 3.06 -1.75 -8.01
CA ASP A 285 3.41 -0.33 -8.16
C ASP A 285 3.40 0.35 -6.78
N THR A 286 4.49 0.19 -6.04
CA THR A 286 4.63 0.65 -4.66
C THR A 286 5.80 1.62 -4.49
N TYR A 287 5.67 2.48 -3.48
CA TYR A 287 6.66 3.47 -3.09
C TYR A 287 6.80 3.44 -1.56
N GLY A 288 7.86 4.05 -1.03
CA GLY A 288 7.98 4.39 0.38
C GLY A 288 6.70 5.06 0.88
N GLY A 289 6.26 4.74 2.10
CA GLY A 289 4.93 5.10 2.60
C GLY A 289 3.88 3.98 2.41
N ASN A 290 4.02 3.12 1.39
CA ASN A 290 3.24 1.87 1.32
C ASN A 290 3.69 0.83 2.35
N SER A 291 4.79 1.04 3.07
CA SER A 291 5.19 0.18 4.18
C SER A 291 4.03 -0.07 5.14
N GLY A 292 3.68 -1.34 5.33
CA GLY A 292 2.56 -1.78 6.15
C GLY A 292 1.22 -1.93 5.41
N SER A 293 1.17 -1.62 4.11
CA SER A 293 -0.04 -1.77 3.31
C SER A 293 -0.50 -3.23 3.22
N PRO A 294 -1.83 -3.50 3.27
CA PRO A 294 -2.36 -4.80 2.95
C PRO A 294 -2.19 -5.09 1.45
N VAL A 295 -1.66 -6.28 1.16
CA VAL A 295 -1.67 -6.85 -0.19
C VAL A 295 -2.80 -7.85 -0.27
N PHE A 296 -3.75 -7.60 -1.16
CA PHE A 296 -4.98 -8.38 -1.32
C PHE A 296 -4.85 -9.41 -2.43
N ASN A 297 -5.56 -10.52 -2.26
CA ASN A 297 -5.92 -11.39 -3.38
C ASN A 297 -6.97 -10.69 -4.25
N ALA A 298 -6.65 -10.40 -5.51
CA ALA A 298 -7.53 -9.63 -6.39
C ALA A 298 -8.88 -10.32 -6.68
N ARG A 299 -8.99 -11.65 -6.44
CA ARG A 299 -10.22 -12.41 -6.67
C ARG A 299 -11.10 -12.54 -5.43
N THR A 300 -10.50 -12.66 -4.24
CA THR A 300 -11.25 -12.97 -3.01
C THR A 300 -11.37 -11.79 -2.04
N GLY A 301 -10.57 -10.74 -2.22
CA GLY A 301 -10.51 -9.61 -1.29
C GLY A 301 -9.90 -9.96 0.07
N LEU A 302 -9.31 -11.16 0.24
CA LEU A 302 -8.57 -11.51 1.45
C LEU A 302 -7.20 -10.85 1.43
N VAL A 303 -6.78 -10.29 2.57
CA VAL A 303 -5.38 -9.89 2.76
C VAL A 303 -4.50 -11.13 2.78
N GLU A 304 -3.44 -11.10 1.98
CA GLU A 304 -2.46 -12.17 1.77
C GLU A 304 -1.15 -11.88 2.51
N GLY A 305 -0.86 -10.60 2.75
CA GLY A 305 0.33 -10.17 3.46
C GLY A 305 0.43 -8.67 3.66
N VAL A 306 1.52 -8.28 4.29
CA VAL A 306 1.90 -6.90 4.62
C VAL A 306 3.08 -6.50 3.75
N LEU A 307 2.99 -5.41 3.00
CA LEU A 307 4.13 -4.90 2.23
C LEU A 307 5.19 -4.34 3.19
N VAL A 308 6.43 -4.80 3.09
CA VAL A 308 7.48 -4.51 4.10
C VAL A 308 8.78 -3.97 3.51
N GLN A 309 9.02 -4.19 2.23
CA GLN A 309 10.21 -3.72 1.54
C GLN A 309 9.90 -3.60 0.06
N GLY A 310 10.52 -2.63 -0.60
CA GLY A 310 10.41 -2.42 -2.03
C GLY A 310 11.74 -2.09 -2.68
N ALA A 311 11.67 -1.76 -3.96
CA ALA A 311 12.78 -1.22 -4.73
C ALA A 311 13.12 0.22 -4.32
N GLU A 312 14.10 0.80 -5.01
CA GLU A 312 14.31 2.24 -4.97
C GLU A 312 13.28 2.91 -5.86
N ASP A 313 12.56 3.88 -5.31
CA ASP A 313 11.33 4.41 -5.87
C ASP A 313 11.53 5.44 -6.99
N LEU A 314 12.57 6.27 -6.86
CA LEU A 314 12.76 7.50 -7.61
C LEU A 314 14.17 7.56 -8.21
N ASP A 315 14.32 8.30 -9.31
CA ASP A 315 15.59 8.55 -9.99
C ASP A 315 15.71 10.03 -10.34
N TYR A 316 16.87 10.62 -10.06
CA TYR A 316 17.13 12.04 -10.33
C TYR A 316 17.64 12.21 -11.76
N GLN A 317 16.88 12.90 -12.60
CA GLN A 317 17.17 13.09 -14.04
C GLN A 317 17.90 14.41 -14.32
N GLY A 318 18.73 14.87 -13.38
CA GLY A 318 19.58 16.06 -13.55
C GLY A 318 18.92 17.39 -13.22
N SER A 319 17.62 17.56 -13.48
CA SER A 319 16.86 18.79 -13.14
C SER A 319 15.55 18.54 -12.39
N CYS A 320 15.02 17.32 -12.46
CA CYS A 320 13.82 16.89 -11.80
C CYS A 320 13.96 15.41 -11.38
N THR A 321 13.06 14.95 -10.53
CA THR A 321 12.99 13.57 -10.06
C THR A 321 11.79 12.87 -10.70
N ALA A 322 12.01 11.64 -11.18
CA ALA A 322 10.96 10.81 -11.75
C ALA A 322 10.89 9.45 -11.07
N SER A 323 9.78 8.76 -11.26
CA SER A 323 9.57 7.39 -10.81
C SER A 323 10.55 6.43 -11.51
N ARG A 324 11.18 5.54 -10.73
CA ARG A 324 12.21 4.62 -11.21
C ARG A 324 11.66 3.29 -11.68
N SER A 325 11.97 2.91 -12.91
CA SER A 325 11.64 1.59 -13.48
C SER A 325 12.31 0.38 -12.79
N GLU A 326 11.56 -0.71 -12.56
CA GLU A 326 12.01 -1.96 -11.90
C GLU A 326 11.51 -3.24 -12.61
N ASN A 327 12.17 -4.38 -12.40
CA ASN A 327 11.95 -5.65 -13.09
C ASN A 327 10.88 -6.62 -12.53
N GLY A 328 10.25 -6.35 -11.40
CA GLY A 328 9.14 -7.18 -10.89
C GLY A 328 9.34 -7.79 -9.53
N LYS A 329 10.56 -7.73 -9.00
CA LYS A 329 11.03 -8.79 -8.09
C LYS A 329 11.40 -8.29 -6.71
N LYS A 330 11.40 -6.98 -6.50
CA LYS A 330 11.92 -6.36 -5.28
C LYS A 330 10.87 -6.04 -4.22
N GLU A 331 9.59 -6.00 -4.59
CA GLU A 331 8.54 -5.86 -3.59
C GLU A 331 8.44 -7.14 -2.77
N VAL A 332 8.67 -7.01 -1.46
CA VAL A 332 8.64 -8.10 -0.48
C VAL A 332 7.43 -7.91 0.40
N ILE A 333 6.61 -8.95 0.45
CA ILE A 333 5.39 -9.00 1.24
C ILE A 333 5.57 -10.06 2.33
N TYR A 334 5.42 -9.68 3.60
CA TYR A 334 5.38 -10.61 4.72
C TYR A 334 4.03 -11.35 4.74
N LYS A 335 4.06 -12.68 4.69
CA LYS A 335 2.85 -13.50 4.60
C LYS A 335 2.00 -13.32 5.87
N ILE A 336 0.73 -12.97 5.70
CA ILE A 336 -0.18 -12.76 6.84
C ILE A 336 -0.39 -14.06 7.67
N THR A 337 -0.24 -15.23 7.03
CA THR A 337 -0.28 -16.54 7.69
C THR A 337 0.94 -16.83 8.57
N ARG A 338 1.99 -16.03 8.48
CA ARG A 338 3.21 -16.15 9.30
C ARG A 338 3.23 -15.17 10.47
N LEU A 339 2.30 -14.21 10.49
CA LEU A 339 2.11 -13.27 11.58
C LEU A 339 1.46 -13.97 12.79
N LYS A 340 2.29 -14.61 13.62
CA LYS A 340 1.84 -15.52 14.70
C LYS A 340 0.89 -14.85 15.69
N ALA A 341 1.16 -13.61 16.08
CA ALA A 341 0.33 -12.86 17.02
C ALA A 341 -1.11 -12.70 16.50
N LEU A 342 -1.27 -12.28 15.24
CA LEU A 342 -2.58 -12.13 14.58
C LEU A 342 -3.31 -13.48 14.45
N GLN A 343 -2.60 -14.54 14.05
CA GLN A 343 -3.19 -15.87 13.93
C GLN A 343 -3.66 -16.41 15.29
N LYS A 344 -2.96 -16.07 16.38
CA LYS A 344 -3.38 -16.42 17.75
C LYS A 344 -4.64 -15.64 18.15
N LEU A 345 -4.68 -14.33 17.92
CA LEU A 345 -5.85 -13.49 18.21
C LEU A 345 -7.10 -13.98 17.47
N HIS A 346 -6.96 -14.33 16.18
CA HIS A 346 -8.06 -14.90 15.38
C HIS A 346 -8.62 -16.20 15.97
N LYS A 347 -7.74 -17.15 16.31
CA LYS A 347 -8.14 -18.45 16.88
C LYS A 347 -8.84 -18.32 18.24
N GLN A 348 -8.56 -17.24 18.97
CA GLN A 348 -9.16 -16.96 20.27
C GLN A 348 -10.48 -16.16 20.15
N GLY A 349 -10.87 -15.72 18.95
CA GLY A 349 -12.05 -14.88 18.75
C GLY A 349 -11.86 -13.43 19.22
N ASN A 350 -10.61 -12.96 19.33
CA ASN A 350 -10.25 -11.65 19.87
C ASN A 350 -10.02 -10.58 18.78
N LEU A 351 -10.72 -10.68 17.65
CA LEU A 351 -10.67 -9.72 16.54
C LEU A 351 -12.00 -8.99 16.39
#